data_AF-A0A8H9GZ30-F1
#
_entry.id   AF-A0A8H9GZ30-F1
#
_cell.length_a   1.000
_cell.length_b   1.000
_cell.length_c   1.000
_cell.angle_alpha   90.00
_cell.angle_beta   90.00
_cell.angle_gamma   90.00
#
_symmetry.space_group_name_H-M   'P 1'
#
loop_
_entity.id
_entity.type
_entity.pdbx_description
1 polymer ?
#
loop_
_entity_poly.entity_id
_entity_poly.type
_entity_poly.pdbx_seq_one_letter_code
_entity_poly.pdbx_strand_id
1 'polypeptide(L)'
;MYNKIHDPANGYFSPQGVPYHSVETLLVEAPDQGHETTSEAFSYYLWLEAMYGKISGDWSKFNTAWTTMEKYIIPSHNDQPTNDKYDASKPATYAGEWNDISQYPSRLDSGVSVGSDPIAGELKSAYGTSDIYGMHWLLDVDNTYGFGRCGDGTTKPAYINTYQRGPEESVFETIPQPSCDTFKFGGPNGFLDLFTGDASYAKQWKYTNAPDADARAVQAAYWALTWATEQGKQSQISTAVSNAAKMGDYLRYAMYDKYFKQPGCTSTSCAAGTGKNASNYLLSWYYAWGGATDTSAGWAWRIGSSHNHGGYQNPMAAWALSNVNALKPKGSTAVSDWSTSLTRQIQFYKWLQSAEGAIAGGATNSWEGHYAAPPSSLPKFFGMAYDWEPVYHDPPSNQWFGFQAWSMERVAEYYYATGNADAKTVLDKWVSWALSGTTVNSDGTFQIPSTLHWTGQPDASFSGTGMPSANTGLHVTIADYTDDIGVAGSYAKTLMFYAAKSGNAQAKSTAKALLDGIWKNNQDSKGVSVAETKTDYNRLDDPIYVPSGWTGKMPNGDTINSNSTFISIRSWYKNDPDWSKVQSYLNGGSAPVFHYHRFWAQTDVATALGQYGLLFPNG
;
A
#
# COMPACT_ATOMS: atom_id res chain seq x y z
N MET A 1 -12.61 13.57 17.35
CA MET A 1 -12.11 13.06 16.06
C MET A 1 -13.23 12.56 15.17
N TYR A 2 -13.88 11.43 15.46
CA TYR A 2 -14.90 10.83 14.58
C TYR A 2 -15.93 11.82 14.02
N ASN A 3 -16.53 12.64 14.89
CA ASN A 3 -17.50 13.66 14.48
C ASN A 3 -16.90 14.72 13.54
N LYS A 4 -15.62 15.12 13.71
CA LYS A 4 -14.97 16.07 12.81
C LYS A 4 -14.71 15.44 11.44
N ILE A 5 -14.30 14.17 11.41
CA ILE A 5 -14.07 13.42 10.15
C ILE A 5 -15.38 13.28 9.36
N HIS A 6 -16.49 13.01 10.05
CA HIS A 6 -17.81 12.84 9.44
C HIS A 6 -18.63 14.12 9.28
N ASP A 7 -18.12 15.28 9.72
CA ASP A 7 -18.78 16.56 9.48
C ASP A 7 -18.62 16.92 8.01
N PRO A 8 -19.71 17.01 7.21
CA PRO A 8 -19.62 17.37 5.81
C PRO A 8 -18.96 18.74 5.59
N ALA A 9 -19.00 19.65 6.57
CA ALA A 9 -18.33 20.94 6.50
C ALA A 9 -16.79 20.84 6.51
N ASN A 10 -16.24 19.72 7.00
CA ASN A 10 -14.80 19.48 7.04
C ASN A 10 -14.25 18.79 5.78
N GLY A 11 -15.11 18.28 4.89
CA GLY A 11 -14.71 17.91 3.53
C GLY A 11 -13.86 16.64 3.38
N TYR A 12 -13.85 15.72 4.34
CA TYR A 12 -13.11 14.45 4.22
C TYR A 12 -13.66 13.48 3.18
N PHE A 13 -14.93 13.59 2.84
CA PHE A 13 -15.61 12.70 1.91
C PHE A 13 -16.20 13.48 0.74
N SER A 14 -16.11 12.88 -0.44
CA SER A 14 -16.86 13.33 -1.62
C SER A 14 -18.37 13.17 -1.43
N PRO A 15 -19.19 13.79 -2.30
CA PRO A 15 -20.65 13.58 -2.32
C PRO A 15 -21.08 12.11 -2.49
N GLN A 16 -20.22 11.27 -3.06
CA GLN A 16 -20.43 9.83 -3.23
C GLN A 16 -20.17 9.03 -1.94
N GLY A 17 -19.69 9.68 -0.88
CA GLY A 17 -19.28 9.05 0.38
C GLY A 17 -17.91 8.38 0.32
N VAL A 18 -17.10 8.68 -0.70
CA VAL A 18 -15.73 8.17 -0.85
C VAL A 18 -14.78 9.09 -0.10
N PRO A 19 -13.94 8.57 0.82
CA PRO A 19 -12.96 9.40 1.52
C PRO A 19 -11.92 9.90 0.52
N TYR A 20 -11.56 11.18 0.59
CA TYR A 20 -10.37 11.69 -0.11
C TYR A 20 -9.09 11.24 0.62
N HIS A 21 -7.95 11.36 -0.04
CA HIS A 21 -6.66 11.18 0.60
C HIS A 21 -6.42 12.25 1.68
N SER A 22 -6.77 13.50 1.38
CA SER A 22 -6.74 14.64 2.30
C SER A 22 -7.87 15.63 2.03
N VAL A 23 -8.20 16.43 3.04
CA VAL A 23 -9.14 17.56 2.88
C VAL A 23 -8.57 18.63 1.94
N GLU A 24 -7.26 18.85 2.01
CA GLU A 24 -6.57 19.79 1.14
C GLU A 24 -6.30 19.15 -0.23
N THR A 25 -6.49 19.91 -1.31
CA THR A 25 -6.35 19.46 -2.71
C THR A 25 -4.90 19.48 -3.22
N LEU A 26 -4.09 20.42 -2.75
CA LEU A 26 -2.67 20.52 -3.07
C LEU A 26 -1.84 19.65 -2.13
N LEU A 27 -1.66 18.40 -2.53
CA LEU A 27 -0.85 17.40 -1.83
C LEU A 27 -0.20 16.47 -2.86
N VAL A 28 1.11 16.26 -2.75
CA VAL A 28 1.89 15.35 -3.60
C VAL A 28 2.85 14.55 -2.71
N GLU A 29 2.67 13.22 -2.63
CA GLU A 29 3.53 12.32 -1.83
C GLU A 29 3.52 10.86 -2.27
N ALA A 30 2.35 10.34 -2.62
CA ALA A 30 2.13 9.02 -3.22
C ALA A 30 0.99 9.10 -4.24
N PRO A 31 -0.23 9.55 -3.86
CA PRO A 31 -1.09 10.29 -4.78
C PRO A 31 -0.44 11.63 -5.10
N ASP A 32 -0.81 12.20 -6.25
CA ASP A 32 -0.32 13.49 -6.73
C ASP A 32 -1.39 14.59 -6.69
N GLN A 33 -2.57 14.28 -6.14
CA GLN A 33 -3.63 15.23 -5.85
C GLN A 33 -4.44 14.79 -4.61
N GLY A 34 -4.74 15.71 -3.68
CA GLY A 34 -5.29 15.36 -2.38
C GLY A 34 -6.74 14.83 -2.37
N HIS A 35 -7.51 15.12 -3.43
CA HIS A 35 -8.84 14.56 -3.70
C HIS A 35 -8.79 13.32 -4.62
N GLU A 36 -7.62 12.78 -4.90
CA GLU A 36 -7.54 11.35 -5.19
C GLU A 36 -7.89 10.58 -3.92
N THR A 37 -8.07 9.28 -4.05
CA THR A 37 -8.15 8.38 -2.91
C THR A 37 -7.45 7.08 -3.22
N THR A 38 -7.13 6.34 -2.18
CA THR A 38 -6.39 5.10 -2.26
C THR A 38 -7.15 3.95 -1.62
N SER A 39 -6.80 2.73 -1.99
CA SER A 39 -7.23 1.53 -1.24
C SER A 39 -6.79 1.62 0.23
N GLU A 40 -5.66 2.27 0.51
CA GLU A 40 -5.25 2.62 1.86
C GLU A 40 -6.32 3.45 2.59
N ALA A 41 -6.75 4.58 2.04
CA ALA A 41 -7.77 5.43 2.64
C ALA A 41 -9.09 4.67 2.90
N PHE A 42 -9.51 3.80 1.97
CA PHE A 42 -10.64 2.90 2.18
C PHE A 42 -10.42 1.91 3.33
N SER A 43 -9.24 1.30 3.42
CA SER A 43 -8.91 0.37 4.50
C SER A 43 -8.87 1.06 5.87
N TYR A 44 -8.44 2.32 5.93
CA TYR A 44 -8.56 3.16 7.13
C TYR A 44 -10.01 3.52 7.43
N TYR A 45 -10.84 3.83 6.43
CA TYR A 45 -12.26 4.10 6.65
C TYR A 45 -12.95 2.91 7.32
N LEU A 46 -12.67 1.69 6.86
CA LEU A 46 -13.15 0.47 7.52
C LEU A 46 -12.70 0.37 8.98
N TRP A 47 -11.45 0.72 9.27
CA TRP A 47 -10.91 0.70 10.63
C TRP A 47 -11.56 1.74 11.54
N LEU A 48 -11.79 2.96 11.03
CA LEU A 48 -12.50 4.02 11.73
C LEU A 48 -13.90 3.55 12.14
N GLU A 49 -14.63 2.95 11.19
CA GLU A 49 -15.99 2.47 11.44
C GLU A 49 -16.04 1.22 12.32
N ALA A 50 -15.03 0.37 12.29
CA ALA A 50 -14.91 -0.75 13.21
C ALA A 50 -14.75 -0.25 14.67
N MET A 51 -13.89 0.75 14.88
CA MET A 51 -13.72 1.40 16.19
C MET A 51 -15.01 2.10 16.64
N TYR A 52 -15.69 2.80 15.72
CA TYR A 52 -16.98 3.41 16.01
C TYR A 52 -18.02 2.36 16.44
N GLY A 53 -18.10 1.22 15.73
CA GLY A 53 -18.99 0.11 16.09
C GLY A 53 -18.69 -0.46 17.48
N LYS A 54 -17.41 -0.59 17.86
CA LYS A 54 -17.01 -1.00 19.21
C LYS A 54 -17.47 0.00 20.28
N ILE A 55 -17.27 1.30 20.06
CA ILE A 55 -17.58 2.33 21.06
C ILE A 55 -19.10 2.57 21.17
N SER A 56 -19.81 2.68 20.04
CA SER A 56 -21.22 3.07 19.99
C SER A 56 -22.19 1.87 20.02
N GLY A 57 -21.73 0.70 19.58
CA GLY A 57 -22.58 -0.45 19.29
C GLY A 57 -23.36 -0.35 17.98
N ASP A 58 -23.19 0.71 17.18
CA ASP A 58 -23.79 0.85 15.85
C ASP A 58 -22.84 0.36 14.76
N TRP A 59 -23.16 -0.79 14.19
CA TRP A 59 -22.38 -1.42 13.11
C TRP A 59 -22.85 -1.03 11.70
N SER A 60 -23.87 -0.18 11.57
CA SER A 60 -24.38 0.26 10.26
C SER A 60 -23.32 1.02 9.46
N LYS A 61 -22.45 1.76 10.14
CA LYS A 61 -21.38 2.55 9.53
C LYS A 61 -20.31 1.66 8.91
N PHE A 62 -19.89 0.61 9.62
CA PHE A 62 -18.94 -0.38 9.09
C PHE A 62 -19.46 -1.06 7.81
N ASN A 63 -20.74 -1.46 7.80
CA ASN A 63 -21.36 -2.02 6.61
C ASN A 63 -21.47 -1.02 5.46
N THR A 64 -21.73 0.25 5.77
CA THR A 64 -21.77 1.33 4.76
C THR A 64 -20.39 1.55 4.16
N ALA A 65 -19.35 1.63 4.98
CA ALA A 65 -17.96 1.76 4.52
C ALA A 65 -17.56 0.58 3.61
N TRP A 66 -17.90 -0.66 3.98
CA TRP A 66 -17.66 -1.84 3.15
C TRP A 66 -18.39 -1.76 1.81
N THR A 67 -19.67 -1.38 1.82
CA THR A 67 -20.48 -1.25 0.60
C THR A 67 -19.93 -0.15 -0.32
N THR A 68 -19.48 0.97 0.24
CA THR A 68 -18.83 2.05 -0.51
C THR A 68 -17.53 1.58 -1.16
N MET A 69 -16.69 0.86 -0.43
CA MET A 69 -15.46 0.25 -0.96
C MET A 69 -15.76 -0.70 -2.12
N GLU A 70 -16.68 -1.67 -1.94
CA GLU A 70 -17.06 -2.62 -2.99
C GLU A 70 -17.60 -1.91 -4.24
N LYS A 71 -18.33 -0.82 -4.06
CA LYS A 71 -18.96 -0.09 -5.17
C LYS A 71 -17.95 0.69 -6.01
N TYR A 72 -16.97 1.32 -5.38
CA TYR A 72 -16.18 2.36 -6.05
C TYR A 72 -14.74 1.98 -6.32
N ILE A 73 -14.10 1.14 -5.49
CA ILE A 73 -12.68 0.84 -5.64
C ILE A 73 -12.37 -0.61 -6.00
N ILE A 74 -13.33 -1.54 -5.82
CA ILE A 74 -13.24 -2.89 -6.41
C ILE A 74 -13.86 -2.84 -7.81
N PRO A 75 -13.08 -3.11 -8.89
CA PRO A 75 -13.62 -3.08 -10.25
C PRO A 75 -14.81 -4.03 -10.41
N SER A 76 -15.94 -3.54 -10.92
CA SER A 76 -17.10 -4.39 -11.20
C SER A 76 -16.86 -5.28 -12.43
N HIS A 77 -17.73 -6.24 -12.71
CA HIS A 77 -17.63 -7.03 -13.95
C HIS A 77 -17.52 -6.16 -15.22
N ASN A 78 -18.27 -5.04 -15.25
CA ASN A 78 -18.24 -4.11 -16.38
C ASN A 78 -16.93 -3.29 -16.47
N ASP A 79 -16.08 -3.35 -15.45
CA ASP A 79 -14.76 -2.70 -15.41
C ASP A 79 -13.65 -3.71 -15.76
N GLN A 80 -13.88 -5.00 -15.52
CA GLN A 80 -12.94 -6.09 -15.81
C GLN A 80 -13.57 -7.22 -16.67
N PRO A 81 -14.16 -6.91 -17.84
CA PRO A 81 -15.14 -7.77 -18.54
C PRO A 81 -14.57 -9.02 -19.21
N THR A 82 -13.24 -9.13 -19.38
CA THR A 82 -12.61 -10.19 -20.18
C THR A 82 -11.76 -11.16 -19.35
N ASN A 83 -11.95 -11.19 -18.03
CA ASN A 83 -11.28 -12.18 -17.16
C ASN A 83 -11.60 -13.64 -17.55
N ASP A 84 -12.70 -13.91 -18.25
CA ASP A 84 -13.01 -15.24 -18.77
C ASP A 84 -12.05 -15.71 -19.88
N LYS A 85 -11.26 -14.80 -20.46
CA LYS A 85 -10.21 -15.07 -21.45
C LYS A 85 -8.84 -15.36 -20.85
N TYR A 86 -8.69 -15.29 -19.53
CA TYR A 86 -7.42 -15.52 -18.85
C TYR A 86 -6.98 -16.99 -18.97
N ASP A 87 -5.70 -17.22 -19.30
CA ASP A 87 -5.07 -18.53 -19.35
C ASP A 87 -4.06 -18.68 -18.20
N ALA A 88 -4.42 -19.50 -17.20
CA ALA A 88 -3.57 -19.75 -16.04
C ALA A 88 -2.25 -20.48 -16.38
N SER A 89 -2.15 -21.13 -17.54
CA SER A 89 -0.90 -21.73 -18.02
C SER A 89 0.05 -20.72 -18.66
N LYS A 90 -0.47 -19.55 -19.02
CA LYS A 90 0.30 -18.42 -19.56
C LYS A 90 -0.22 -17.09 -18.96
N PRO A 91 0.08 -16.81 -17.68
CA PRO A 91 -0.53 -15.71 -16.93
C PRO A 91 -0.28 -14.32 -17.52
N ALA A 92 0.88 -14.09 -18.13
CA ALA A 92 1.25 -12.81 -18.72
C ALA A 92 2.36 -13.01 -19.78
N THR A 93 2.71 -11.93 -20.49
CA THR A 93 3.96 -11.85 -21.27
C THR A 93 4.95 -11.01 -20.49
N TYR A 94 6.21 -11.44 -20.44
CA TYR A 94 7.26 -10.76 -19.70
C TYR A 94 7.60 -9.40 -20.31
N ALA A 95 7.85 -8.41 -19.46
CA ALA A 95 8.62 -7.20 -19.75
C ALA A 95 9.53 -6.93 -18.56
N GLY A 96 10.77 -6.50 -18.82
CA GLY A 96 11.70 -6.11 -17.77
C GLY A 96 11.29 -4.79 -17.12
N GLU A 97 11.71 -4.58 -15.88
CA GLU A 97 11.79 -3.24 -15.30
C GLU A 97 13.21 -2.70 -15.48
N TRP A 98 13.34 -1.38 -15.42
CA TRP A 98 14.59 -0.68 -15.65
C TRP A 98 14.78 0.41 -14.61
N ASN A 99 16.01 0.58 -14.13
CA ASN A 99 16.32 1.58 -13.12
C ASN A 99 16.18 3.01 -13.68
N ASP A 100 16.54 3.24 -14.93
CA ASP A 100 16.41 4.55 -15.56
C ASP A 100 15.08 4.66 -16.30
N ILE A 101 14.30 5.70 -15.95
CA ILE A 101 13.00 6.02 -16.54
C ILE A 101 13.06 6.17 -18.07
N SER A 102 14.22 6.55 -18.62
CA SER A 102 14.44 6.73 -20.05
C SER A 102 14.44 5.43 -20.85
N GLN A 103 14.58 4.28 -20.17
CA GLN A 103 14.52 2.95 -20.78
C GLN A 103 13.09 2.48 -21.04
N TYR A 104 12.08 3.26 -20.64
CA TYR A 104 10.68 3.00 -20.97
C TYR A 104 10.28 3.69 -22.30
N PRO A 105 9.40 3.06 -23.11
CA PRO A 105 8.60 1.87 -22.81
C PRO A 105 9.37 0.54 -22.81
N SER A 106 9.11 -0.33 -21.83
CA SER A 106 9.77 -1.64 -21.73
C SER A 106 9.17 -2.66 -22.69
N ARG A 107 10.00 -3.30 -23.51
CA ARG A 107 9.56 -4.20 -24.57
C ARG A 107 9.00 -5.52 -24.02
N LEU A 108 7.82 -5.92 -24.48
CA LEU A 108 7.30 -7.26 -24.25
C LEU A 108 8.16 -8.32 -24.97
N ASP A 109 8.56 -9.36 -24.25
CA ASP A 109 9.34 -10.46 -24.77
C ASP A 109 8.61 -11.79 -24.55
N SER A 110 8.10 -12.35 -25.64
CA SER A 110 7.41 -13.64 -25.65
C SER A 110 8.36 -14.85 -25.65
N GLY A 111 9.67 -14.62 -25.79
CA GLY A 111 10.72 -15.64 -25.67
C GLY A 111 11.07 -15.99 -24.23
N VAL A 112 10.71 -15.14 -23.26
CA VAL A 112 10.92 -15.41 -21.83
C VAL A 112 9.78 -16.27 -21.29
N SER A 113 10.14 -17.41 -20.71
CA SER A 113 9.16 -18.32 -20.09
C SER A 113 8.54 -17.69 -18.83
N VAL A 114 7.24 -17.84 -18.66
CA VAL A 114 6.51 -17.48 -17.44
C VAL A 114 6.00 -18.75 -16.75
N GLY A 115 5.79 -18.72 -15.44
CA GLY A 115 5.21 -19.85 -14.70
C GLY A 115 3.71 -19.98 -14.86
N SER A 116 3.15 -21.02 -14.27
CA SER A 116 1.69 -21.21 -14.19
C SER A 116 1.10 -20.59 -12.91
N ASP A 117 -0.11 -20.05 -13.03
CA ASP A 117 -0.92 -19.57 -11.92
C ASP A 117 -1.71 -20.74 -11.29
N PRO A 118 -1.40 -21.14 -10.04
CA PRO A 118 -2.06 -22.28 -9.41
C PRO A 118 -3.38 -21.93 -8.72
N ILE A 119 -3.77 -20.65 -8.61
CA ILE A 119 -4.92 -20.24 -7.78
C ILE A 119 -6.13 -19.77 -8.60
N ALA A 120 -5.97 -19.41 -9.87
CA ALA A 120 -7.10 -18.96 -10.70
C ALA A 120 -8.26 -19.98 -10.77
N GLY A 121 -7.94 -21.27 -10.96
CA GLY A 121 -8.94 -22.33 -11.08
C GLY A 121 -9.74 -22.53 -9.79
N GLU A 122 -9.06 -22.59 -8.63
CA GLU A 122 -9.74 -22.75 -7.34
C GLU A 122 -10.55 -21.51 -6.95
N LEU A 123 -10.08 -20.30 -7.24
CA LEU A 123 -10.82 -19.06 -6.98
C LEU A 123 -12.12 -19.03 -7.80
N LYS A 124 -12.03 -19.39 -9.09
CA LYS A 124 -13.22 -19.50 -9.95
C LYS A 124 -14.20 -20.55 -9.45
N SER A 125 -13.71 -21.71 -9.00
CA SER A 125 -14.58 -22.74 -8.41
C SER A 125 -15.21 -22.29 -7.08
N ALA A 126 -14.49 -21.54 -6.25
CA ALA A 126 -14.96 -21.07 -4.95
C ALA A 126 -16.02 -19.96 -5.05
N TYR A 127 -15.91 -19.09 -6.06
CA TYR A 127 -16.71 -17.86 -6.16
C TYR A 127 -17.59 -17.76 -7.40
N GLY A 128 -17.49 -18.71 -8.34
CA GLY A 128 -18.35 -18.78 -9.53
C GLY A 128 -18.09 -17.68 -10.57
N THR A 129 -17.00 -16.93 -10.45
CA THR A 129 -16.61 -15.86 -11.37
C THR A 129 -15.11 -15.89 -11.63
N SER A 130 -14.69 -15.42 -12.81
CA SER A 130 -13.28 -15.18 -13.12
C SER A 130 -12.79 -13.81 -12.61
N ASP A 131 -13.72 -12.92 -12.22
CA ASP A 131 -13.40 -11.56 -11.77
C ASP A 131 -12.57 -11.57 -10.49
N ILE A 132 -11.70 -10.58 -10.35
CA ILE A 132 -10.86 -10.38 -9.16
C ILE A 132 -11.62 -9.54 -8.15
N TYR A 133 -11.66 -10.01 -6.90
CA TYR A 133 -12.24 -9.27 -5.78
C TYR A 133 -11.12 -8.73 -4.88
N GLY A 134 -10.56 -7.61 -5.30
CA GLY A 134 -9.58 -6.83 -4.54
C GLY A 134 -9.57 -5.38 -5.02
N MET A 135 -9.13 -4.47 -4.17
CA MET A 135 -9.19 -3.03 -4.48
C MET A 135 -8.18 -2.68 -5.58
N HIS A 136 -8.57 -1.82 -6.52
CA HIS A 136 -7.58 -1.02 -7.23
C HIS A 136 -6.95 -0.01 -6.26
N TRP A 137 -5.69 0.35 -6.45
CA TRP A 137 -5.00 1.17 -5.46
C TRP A 137 -5.33 2.67 -5.52
N LEU A 138 -5.72 3.23 -6.68
CA LEU A 138 -5.87 4.68 -6.86
C LEU A 138 -7.16 5.04 -7.62
N LEU A 139 -7.87 6.06 -7.15
CA LEU A 139 -9.00 6.66 -7.85
C LEU A 139 -8.87 8.18 -7.86
N ASP A 140 -9.25 8.79 -8.98
CA ASP A 140 -9.57 10.22 -9.07
C ASP A 140 -11.04 10.40 -8.66
N VAL A 141 -11.29 10.86 -7.44
CA VAL A 141 -12.63 10.87 -6.84
C VAL A 141 -13.54 11.89 -7.51
N ASP A 142 -13.00 13.07 -7.81
CA ASP A 142 -13.76 14.19 -8.37
C ASP A 142 -13.71 14.25 -9.90
N ASN A 143 -12.96 13.34 -10.53
CA ASN A 143 -12.64 13.35 -11.95
C ASN A 143 -11.87 14.63 -12.33
N THR A 144 -10.93 15.05 -11.47
CA THR A 144 -10.03 16.20 -11.65
C THR A 144 -9.20 16.06 -12.92
N TYR A 145 -8.69 14.87 -13.22
CA TYR A 145 -7.95 14.59 -14.45
C TYR A 145 -8.85 14.59 -15.68
N GLY A 146 -10.14 14.30 -15.52
CA GLY A 146 -11.12 14.31 -16.60
C GLY A 146 -11.14 13.04 -17.45
N PHE A 147 -10.56 11.93 -16.99
CA PHE A 147 -10.60 10.66 -17.72
C PHE A 147 -12.00 10.01 -17.71
N GLY A 148 -12.68 10.06 -16.58
CA GLY A 148 -13.92 9.33 -16.33
C GLY A 148 -13.77 7.81 -16.54
N ARG A 149 -14.88 7.13 -16.83
CA ARG A 149 -14.89 5.67 -17.00
C ARG A 149 -14.64 5.30 -18.45
N CYS A 150 -13.55 4.56 -18.71
CA CYS A 150 -13.15 4.16 -20.06
C CYS A 150 -13.10 5.33 -21.06
N GLY A 151 -12.69 6.50 -20.57
CA GLY A 151 -12.59 7.73 -21.34
C GLY A 151 -13.89 8.53 -21.44
N ASP A 152 -15.00 8.18 -20.79
CA ASP A 152 -16.25 8.96 -20.93
C ASP A 152 -16.11 10.44 -20.54
N GLY A 153 -15.10 10.79 -19.75
CA GLY A 153 -14.78 12.15 -19.31
C GLY A 153 -15.71 12.71 -18.24
N THR A 154 -16.63 11.91 -17.69
CA THR A 154 -17.67 12.42 -16.78
C THR A 154 -17.92 11.56 -15.55
N THR A 155 -17.64 10.25 -15.57
CA THR A 155 -17.85 9.38 -14.41
C THR A 155 -16.91 9.73 -13.26
N LYS A 156 -17.43 9.67 -12.03
CA LYS A 156 -16.69 9.88 -10.78
C LYS A 156 -17.16 8.94 -9.67
N PRO A 157 -16.27 8.30 -8.91
CA PRO A 157 -14.82 8.27 -9.08
C PRO A 157 -14.35 7.63 -10.40
N ALA A 158 -13.18 8.02 -10.88
CA ALA A 158 -12.53 7.46 -12.06
C ALA A 158 -11.33 6.59 -11.65
N TYR A 159 -11.23 5.39 -12.23
CA TYR A 159 -10.06 4.53 -12.06
C TYR A 159 -8.87 5.07 -12.86
N ILE A 160 -7.79 5.42 -12.16
CA ILE A 160 -6.55 5.96 -12.74
C ILE A 160 -5.35 5.23 -12.17
N ASN A 161 -4.20 5.37 -12.81
CA ASN A 161 -2.94 4.90 -12.29
C ASN A 161 -1.84 5.92 -12.61
N THR A 162 -0.67 5.77 -11.99
CA THR A 162 0.50 6.63 -12.18
C THR A 162 1.75 5.78 -12.39
N TYR A 163 2.37 5.26 -11.33
CA TYR A 163 3.64 4.53 -11.35
C TYR A 163 3.64 3.33 -12.31
N GLN A 164 4.57 3.33 -13.27
CA GLN A 164 4.78 2.29 -14.28
C GLN A 164 6.25 2.14 -14.74
N ARG A 165 7.15 3.07 -14.39
CA ARG A 165 8.45 3.25 -15.05
C ARG A 165 9.66 3.09 -14.12
N GLY A 166 9.61 2.09 -13.26
CA GLY A 166 10.76 1.62 -12.50
C GLY A 166 11.02 2.39 -11.21
N PRO A 167 12.10 2.06 -10.50
CA PRO A 167 12.33 2.51 -9.12
C PRO A 167 12.68 3.99 -8.97
N GLU A 168 13.18 4.65 -10.03
CA GLU A 168 13.49 6.08 -10.01
C GLU A 168 12.28 6.96 -10.38
N GLU A 169 11.16 6.39 -10.86
CA GLU A 169 9.96 7.18 -11.15
C GLU A 169 9.29 7.62 -9.84
N SER A 170 9.70 8.79 -9.34
CA SER A 170 9.07 9.44 -8.21
C SER A 170 7.65 9.92 -8.54
N VAL A 171 6.88 10.31 -7.52
CA VAL A 171 5.54 10.89 -7.69
C VAL A 171 5.54 12.10 -8.64
N PHE A 172 6.64 12.85 -8.68
CA PHE A 172 6.82 14.05 -9.51
C PHE A 172 7.07 13.73 -10.99
N GLU A 173 7.40 12.48 -11.31
CA GLU A 173 7.84 12.09 -12.65
C GLU A 173 6.76 11.39 -13.47
N THR A 174 5.68 10.97 -12.82
CA THR A 174 4.60 10.18 -13.41
C THR A 174 3.80 10.95 -14.47
N ILE A 175 3.23 10.19 -15.42
CA ILE A 175 2.24 10.67 -16.40
C ILE A 175 0.92 9.97 -16.10
N PRO A 176 -0.04 10.59 -15.38
CA PRO A 176 -1.28 9.93 -14.95
C PRO A 176 -2.10 9.41 -16.14
N GLN A 177 -2.62 8.19 -16.01
CA GLN A 177 -3.29 7.45 -17.08
C GLN A 177 -4.59 6.79 -16.59
N PRO A 178 -5.60 6.61 -17.47
CA PRO A 178 -6.80 5.88 -17.10
C PRO A 178 -6.51 4.38 -17.00
N SER A 179 -7.11 3.72 -16.01
CA SER A 179 -7.01 2.27 -15.86
C SER A 179 -7.72 1.52 -17.00
N CYS A 180 -8.67 2.17 -17.69
CA CYS A 180 -9.29 1.70 -18.93
C CYS A 180 -8.90 2.61 -20.09
N ASP A 181 -7.91 2.17 -20.88
CA ASP A 181 -7.37 2.93 -22.00
C ASP A 181 -8.08 2.57 -23.31
N THR A 182 -8.91 3.50 -23.78
CA THR A 182 -9.68 3.39 -25.03
C THR A 182 -9.08 4.19 -26.18
N PHE A 183 -7.87 4.73 -25.99
CA PHE A 183 -7.16 5.65 -26.90
C PHE A 183 -7.86 6.99 -27.11
N LYS A 184 -8.78 7.35 -26.20
CA LYS A 184 -9.51 8.62 -26.28
C LYS A 184 -8.66 9.83 -25.87
N PHE A 185 -7.72 9.63 -24.94
CA PHE A 185 -6.78 10.63 -24.46
C PHE A 185 -5.36 10.09 -24.59
N GLY A 186 -4.33 10.92 -24.39
CA GLY A 186 -2.94 10.54 -24.61
C GLY A 186 -2.53 10.70 -26.09
N GLY A 187 -1.69 9.78 -26.57
CA GLY A 187 -1.24 9.70 -27.96
C GLY A 187 -2.11 8.76 -28.83
N PRO A 188 -1.64 8.36 -30.02
CA PRO A 188 -2.39 7.48 -30.93
C PRO A 188 -2.77 6.11 -30.33
N ASN A 189 -1.96 5.61 -29.40
CA ASN A 189 -2.19 4.35 -28.67
C ASN A 189 -2.59 4.58 -27.22
N GLY A 190 -3.23 5.72 -26.93
CA GLY A 190 -3.50 6.14 -25.56
C GLY A 190 -2.22 6.49 -24.82
N PHE A 191 -2.03 5.89 -23.65
CA PHE A 191 -0.82 6.02 -22.84
C PHE A 191 0.05 4.76 -22.87
N LEU A 192 -0.39 3.70 -23.57
CA LEU A 192 0.24 2.38 -23.48
C LEU A 192 1.71 2.37 -23.90
N ASP A 193 2.04 3.07 -24.98
CA ASP A 193 3.38 3.14 -25.57
C ASP A 193 4.34 4.09 -24.84
N LEU A 194 3.92 4.67 -23.71
CA LEU A 194 4.81 5.27 -22.71
C LEU A 194 5.41 4.22 -21.77
N PHE A 195 4.72 3.09 -21.59
CA PHE A 195 5.02 2.11 -20.54
C PHE A 195 5.50 0.77 -21.10
N THR A 196 4.80 0.23 -22.10
CA THR A 196 5.12 -1.06 -22.72
C THR A 196 5.35 -0.95 -24.21
N GLY A 197 6.43 -1.57 -24.69
CA GLY A 197 6.78 -1.65 -26.10
C GLY A 197 6.19 -2.90 -26.73
N ASP A 198 5.40 -2.76 -27.79
CA ASP A 198 4.83 -3.90 -28.53
C ASP A 198 4.87 -3.65 -30.05
N ALA A 199 4.51 -4.64 -30.86
CA ALA A 199 4.33 -4.50 -32.30
C ALA A 199 3.01 -3.80 -32.66
N SER A 200 1.99 -3.92 -31.82
CA SER A 200 0.70 -3.23 -31.96
C SER A 200 0.04 -3.08 -30.59
N TYR A 201 -0.90 -2.14 -30.48
CA TYR A 201 -1.58 -1.81 -29.23
C TYR A 201 -3.09 -2.06 -29.34
N ALA A 202 -3.66 -2.60 -28.27
CA ALA A 202 -5.09 -2.85 -28.15
C ALA A 202 -5.68 -2.06 -26.97
N LYS A 203 -6.90 -1.57 -27.16
CA LYS A 203 -7.69 -0.95 -26.10
C LYS A 203 -7.87 -1.97 -24.97
N GLN A 204 -7.58 -1.55 -23.75
CA GLN A 204 -7.44 -2.47 -22.64
C GLN A 204 -7.78 -1.82 -21.30
N TRP A 205 -8.10 -2.66 -20.33
CA TRP A 205 -8.25 -2.29 -18.94
C TRP A 205 -7.17 -2.98 -18.11
N LYS A 206 -6.73 -2.34 -17.02
CA LYS A 206 -5.73 -2.87 -16.10
C LYS A 206 -5.87 -2.24 -14.72
N TYR A 207 -5.74 -3.06 -13.68
CA TYR A 207 -5.82 -2.64 -12.29
C TYR A 207 -4.62 -3.17 -11.53
N THR A 208 -4.13 -2.37 -10.60
CA THR A 208 -3.06 -2.72 -9.65
C THR A 208 -3.63 -2.67 -8.25
N ASN A 209 -3.41 -3.73 -7.47
CA ASN A 209 -3.75 -3.78 -6.04
C ASN A 209 -2.57 -3.33 -5.19
N ALA A 210 -2.87 -2.73 -4.03
CA ALA A 210 -1.91 -2.53 -2.94
C ALA A 210 -2.18 -3.55 -1.82
N PRO A 211 -1.37 -4.62 -1.68
CA PRO A 211 -1.66 -5.74 -0.79
C PRO A 211 -1.73 -5.39 0.69
N ASP A 212 -1.01 -4.36 1.14
CA ASP A 212 -1.06 -3.89 2.52
C ASP A 212 -2.46 -3.34 2.87
N ALA A 213 -3.13 -2.67 1.93
CA ALA A 213 -4.46 -2.09 2.10
C ALA A 213 -5.55 -3.16 2.18
N ASP A 214 -5.54 -4.14 1.27
CA ASP A 214 -6.47 -5.28 1.34
C ASP A 214 -6.23 -6.10 2.62
N ALA A 215 -4.97 -6.27 3.04
CA ALA A 215 -4.65 -6.90 4.32
C ALA A 215 -5.17 -6.08 5.52
N ARG A 216 -5.04 -4.74 5.49
CA ARG A 216 -5.58 -3.83 6.52
C ARG A 216 -7.11 -3.90 6.59
N ALA A 217 -7.79 -4.04 5.45
CA ALA A 217 -9.25 -4.24 5.42
C ALA A 217 -9.67 -5.56 6.11
N VAL A 218 -8.91 -6.65 5.88
CA VAL A 218 -9.12 -7.93 6.59
C VAL A 218 -8.84 -7.79 8.09
N GLN A 219 -7.78 -7.09 8.47
CA GLN A 219 -7.44 -6.79 9.86
C GLN A 219 -8.56 -5.99 10.56
N ALA A 220 -9.09 -4.95 9.91
CA ALA A 220 -10.23 -4.19 10.43
C ALA A 220 -11.49 -5.06 10.58
N ALA A 221 -11.76 -5.95 9.62
CA ALA A 221 -12.88 -6.89 9.70
C ALA A 221 -12.71 -7.92 10.84
N TYR A 222 -11.47 -8.33 11.16
CA TYR A 222 -11.19 -9.17 12.33
C TYR A 222 -11.55 -8.46 13.64
N TRP A 223 -11.13 -7.21 13.81
CA TRP A 223 -11.49 -6.45 15.02
C TRP A 223 -12.97 -6.15 15.09
N ALA A 224 -13.61 -5.77 13.97
CA ALA A 224 -15.05 -5.60 13.87
C ALA A 224 -15.80 -6.87 14.29
N LEU A 225 -15.39 -8.04 13.77
CA LEU A 225 -15.95 -9.34 14.17
C LEU A 225 -15.79 -9.59 15.66
N THR A 226 -14.59 -9.38 16.20
CA THR A 226 -14.27 -9.61 17.61
C THR A 226 -15.17 -8.75 18.51
N TRP A 227 -15.20 -7.45 18.25
CA TRP A 227 -15.98 -6.47 19.01
C TRP A 227 -17.49 -6.62 18.84
N ALA A 228 -17.97 -6.91 17.63
CA ALA A 228 -19.38 -7.19 17.41
C ALA A 228 -19.81 -8.47 18.14
N THR A 229 -18.94 -9.49 18.20
CA THR A 229 -19.20 -10.73 18.95
C THR A 229 -19.29 -10.45 20.45
N GLU A 230 -18.38 -9.65 21.01
CA GLU A 230 -18.45 -9.21 22.43
C GLU A 230 -19.79 -8.53 22.76
N GLN A 231 -20.40 -7.86 21.78
CA GLN A 231 -21.69 -7.18 21.91
C GLN A 231 -22.89 -8.06 21.52
N GLY A 232 -22.69 -9.30 21.09
CA GLY A 232 -23.76 -10.18 20.57
C GLY A 232 -24.36 -9.71 19.23
N LYS A 233 -23.62 -8.94 18.46
CA LYS A 233 -24.05 -8.29 17.20
C LYS A 233 -23.33 -8.79 15.94
N GLN A 234 -22.56 -9.88 16.03
CA GLN A 234 -21.78 -10.41 14.91
C GLN A 234 -22.61 -10.73 13.65
N SER A 235 -23.89 -11.07 13.81
CA SER A 235 -24.80 -11.30 12.68
C SER A 235 -25.00 -10.06 11.81
N GLN A 236 -24.90 -8.86 12.40
CA GLN A 236 -25.11 -7.57 11.73
C GLN A 236 -24.02 -7.25 10.69
N ILE A 237 -22.83 -7.84 10.81
CA ILE A 237 -21.67 -7.58 9.93
C ILE A 237 -21.23 -8.82 9.15
N SER A 238 -22.01 -9.90 9.20
CA SER A 238 -21.64 -11.20 8.63
C SER A 238 -21.30 -11.16 7.14
N THR A 239 -21.99 -10.32 6.35
CA THR A 239 -21.68 -10.11 4.93
C THR A 239 -20.32 -9.46 4.73
N ALA A 240 -20.03 -8.36 5.45
CA ALA A 240 -18.73 -7.69 5.36
C ALA A 240 -17.58 -8.62 5.78
N VAL A 241 -17.78 -9.42 6.83
CA VAL A 241 -16.79 -10.44 7.27
C VAL A 241 -16.59 -11.53 6.21
N SER A 242 -17.66 -12.04 5.59
CA SER A 242 -17.53 -13.01 4.48
C SER A 242 -16.82 -12.41 3.26
N ASN A 243 -17.03 -11.11 3.02
CA ASN A 243 -16.38 -10.39 1.94
C ASN A 243 -14.89 -10.13 2.25
N ALA A 244 -14.52 -9.86 3.50
CA ALA A 244 -13.13 -9.83 3.94
C ALA A 244 -12.44 -11.19 3.72
N ALA A 245 -13.10 -12.31 4.02
CA ALA A 245 -12.58 -13.63 3.73
C ALA A 245 -12.37 -13.85 2.22
N LYS A 246 -13.27 -13.33 1.37
CA LYS A 246 -13.14 -13.36 -0.09
C LYS A 246 -11.96 -12.51 -0.56
N MET A 247 -11.84 -11.28 -0.08
CA MET A 247 -10.69 -10.39 -0.37
C MET A 247 -9.37 -11.07 -0.01
N GLY A 248 -9.28 -11.67 1.17
CA GLY A 248 -8.13 -12.46 1.60
C GLY A 248 -7.83 -13.67 0.71
N ASP A 249 -8.82 -14.23 0.01
CA ASP A 249 -8.59 -15.32 -0.95
C ASP A 249 -7.85 -14.84 -2.20
N TYR A 250 -8.31 -13.72 -2.78
CA TYR A 250 -7.70 -13.12 -3.97
C TYR A 250 -6.36 -12.45 -3.66
N LEU A 251 -6.20 -11.90 -2.45
CA LEU A 251 -4.94 -11.31 -1.96
C LEU A 251 -3.76 -12.29 -2.00
N ARG A 252 -4.00 -13.61 -2.08
CA ARG A 252 -2.94 -14.61 -2.30
C ARG A 252 -2.17 -14.39 -3.60
N TYR A 253 -2.69 -13.63 -4.58
CA TYR A 253 -1.91 -13.22 -5.75
C TYR A 253 -0.65 -12.42 -5.37
N ALA A 254 -0.69 -11.66 -4.27
CA ALA A 254 0.48 -10.93 -3.75
C ALA A 254 1.61 -11.87 -3.27
N MET A 255 1.35 -13.16 -3.09
CA MET A 255 2.34 -14.13 -2.63
C MET A 255 3.21 -14.69 -3.74
N TYR A 256 2.93 -14.37 -5.02
CA TYR A 256 3.65 -14.95 -6.15
C TYR A 256 4.63 -13.95 -6.77
N ASP A 257 5.72 -14.48 -7.28
CA ASP A 257 6.62 -13.75 -8.19
C ASP A 257 5.85 -13.11 -9.35
N LYS A 258 6.32 -11.95 -9.84
CA LYS A 258 5.67 -11.16 -10.90
C LYS A 258 5.25 -12.01 -12.10
N TYR A 259 6.13 -12.88 -12.58
CA TYR A 259 5.86 -13.76 -13.73
C TYR A 259 5.86 -15.24 -13.34
N PHE A 260 5.49 -15.52 -12.08
CA PHE A 260 5.43 -16.87 -11.53
C PHE A 260 6.76 -17.64 -11.69
N LYS A 261 7.91 -16.96 -11.63
CA LYS A 261 9.22 -17.62 -11.57
C LYS A 261 9.46 -18.22 -10.19
N GLN A 262 10.28 -19.26 -10.13
CA GLN A 262 10.67 -19.83 -8.84
C GLN A 262 11.58 -18.85 -8.07
N PRO A 263 11.50 -18.80 -6.73
CA PRO A 263 12.45 -18.06 -5.91
C PRO A 263 13.92 -18.44 -6.19
N GLY A 264 14.83 -17.48 -6.18
CA GLY A 264 16.24 -17.67 -6.53
C GLY A 264 16.57 -17.42 -8.00
N CYS A 265 15.69 -16.75 -8.74
CA CYS A 265 15.91 -16.41 -10.14
C CYS A 265 17.06 -15.39 -10.29
N THR A 266 17.93 -15.61 -11.29
CA THR A 266 19.13 -14.78 -11.55
C THR A 266 19.40 -14.57 -13.05
N SER A 267 18.46 -14.99 -13.90
CA SER A 267 18.37 -14.62 -15.32
C SER A 267 16.94 -14.85 -15.81
N THR A 268 16.55 -14.26 -16.93
CA THR A 268 15.24 -14.52 -17.58
C THR A 268 15.04 -16.00 -17.95
N SER A 269 16.12 -16.75 -18.11
CA SER A 269 16.11 -18.20 -18.39
C SER A 269 15.85 -19.09 -17.16
N CYS A 270 15.73 -18.51 -15.96
CA CYS A 270 15.47 -19.27 -14.74
C CYS A 270 14.15 -20.06 -14.83
N ALA A 271 14.07 -21.13 -14.03
CA ALA A 271 12.95 -22.05 -14.06
C ALA A 271 11.62 -21.34 -13.82
N ALA A 272 10.69 -21.55 -14.75
CA ALA A 272 9.29 -21.19 -14.57
C ALA A 272 8.69 -22.00 -13.40
N GLY A 273 7.80 -21.37 -12.65
CA GLY A 273 7.01 -22.07 -11.64
C GLY A 273 6.01 -23.02 -12.28
N THR A 274 5.76 -24.13 -11.60
CA THR A 274 4.78 -25.15 -12.01
C THR A 274 3.61 -25.22 -11.04
N GLY A 275 3.43 -24.16 -10.23
CA GLY A 275 2.40 -24.02 -9.21
C GLY A 275 2.91 -23.25 -8.00
N LYS A 276 2.66 -23.76 -6.79
CA LYS A 276 3.00 -23.08 -5.52
C LYS A 276 4.49 -22.83 -5.31
N ASN A 277 5.38 -23.48 -6.07
CA ASN A 277 6.83 -23.24 -6.02
C ASN A 277 7.25 -21.87 -6.61
N ALA A 278 6.31 -21.09 -7.16
CA ALA A 278 6.51 -19.68 -7.48
C ALA A 278 6.10 -18.71 -6.35
N SER A 279 5.58 -19.23 -5.23
CA SER A 279 5.12 -18.42 -4.10
C SER A 279 6.28 -18.07 -3.16
N ASN A 280 6.44 -16.78 -2.89
CA ASN A 280 7.28 -16.26 -1.82
C ASN A 280 6.54 -16.23 -0.47
N TYR A 281 5.21 -16.42 -0.44
CA TYR A 281 4.34 -16.41 0.75
C TYR A 281 4.41 -15.12 1.57
N LEU A 282 4.84 -14.01 0.96
CA LEU A 282 4.82 -12.67 1.55
C LEU A 282 3.73 -11.83 0.88
N LEU A 283 3.46 -10.66 1.45
CA LEU A 283 2.71 -9.62 0.75
C LEU A 283 3.72 -8.78 -0.05
N SER A 284 3.82 -9.05 -1.35
CA SER A 284 4.65 -8.26 -2.26
C SER A 284 4.04 -6.87 -2.54
N TRP A 285 4.75 -6.02 -3.29
CA TRP A 285 4.33 -4.63 -3.52
C TRP A 285 2.97 -4.49 -4.22
N TYR A 286 2.67 -5.41 -5.12
CA TYR A 286 1.41 -5.44 -5.84
C TYR A 286 1.08 -6.84 -6.35
N TYR A 287 -0.19 -7.03 -6.68
CA TYR A 287 -0.55 -7.86 -7.82
C TYR A 287 -1.36 -7.00 -8.79
N ALA A 288 -1.34 -7.36 -10.07
CA ALA A 288 -2.08 -6.63 -11.09
C ALA A 288 -2.74 -7.58 -12.08
N TRP A 289 -3.82 -7.11 -12.69
CA TRP A 289 -4.55 -7.86 -13.70
C TRP A 289 -5.11 -6.92 -14.76
N GLY A 290 -5.27 -7.43 -15.98
CA GLY A 290 -5.77 -6.65 -17.09
C GLY A 290 -6.28 -7.52 -18.24
N GLY A 291 -6.87 -6.88 -19.23
CA GLY A 291 -7.44 -7.57 -20.38
C GLY A 291 -7.84 -6.62 -21.50
N ALA A 292 -8.10 -7.17 -22.68
CA ALA A 292 -8.67 -6.40 -23.76
C ALA A 292 -10.05 -5.85 -23.36
N THR A 293 -10.39 -4.64 -23.81
CA THR A 293 -11.78 -4.14 -23.65
C THR A 293 -12.75 -4.81 -24.60
N ASP A 294 -12.26 -5.28 -25.76
CA ASP A 294 -13.08 -6.03 -26.71
C ASP A 294 -13.32 -7.45 -26.17
N THR A 295 -14.58 -7.80 -25.91
CA THR A 295 -14.98 -9.12 -25.42
C THR A 295 -14.81 -10.23 -26.45
N SER A 296 -14.60 -9.87 -27.72
CA SER A 296 -14.23 -10.77 -28.81
C SER A 296 -12.71 -10.95 -28.92
N ALA A 297 -11.91 -10.08 -28.31
CA ALA A 297 -10.47 -10.27 -28.19
C ALA A 297 -10.18 -11.32 -27.10
N GLY A 298 -9.18 -12.16 -27.36
CA GLY A 298 -9.00 -13.42 -26.63
C GLY A 298 -7.98 -13.39 -25.51
N TRP A 299 -7.77 -12.27 -24.81
CA TRP A 299 -6.71 -12.20 -23.79
C TRP A 299 -7.06 -11.41 -22.52
N ALA A 300 -6.55 -11.92 -21.42
CA ALA A 300 -6.40 -11.28 -20.12
C ALA A 300 -5.10 -11.78 -19.48
N TRP A 301 -4.56 -11.02 -18.52
CA TRP A 301 -3.31 -11.33 -17.84
C TRP A 301 -3.39 -11.06 -16.34
N ARG A 302 -2.51 -11.71 -15.58
CA ARG A 302 -2.30 -11.53 -14.14
C ARG A 302 -0.81 -11.61 -13.83
N ILE A 303 -0.35 -10.76 -12.92
CA ILE A 303 1.00 -10.79 -12.36
C ILE A 303 0.92 -10.64 -10.83
N GLY A 304 1.84 -11.29 -10.12
CA GLY A 304 2.15 -10.95 -8.73
C GLY A 304 3.16 -9.81 -8.67
N SER A 305 4.06 -9.84 -7.68
CA SER A 305 5.25 -9.01 -7.66
C SER A 305 6.45 -9.75 -7.07
N SER A 306 7.62 -9.49 -7.64
CA SER A 306 8.88 -10.09 -7.20
C SER A 306 9.51 -9.34 -6.01
N HIS A 307 8.99 -8.15 -5.69
CA HIS A 307 9.56 -7.24 -4.69
C HIS A 307 8.73 -7.25 -3.41
N ASN A 308 9.37 -7.50 -2.26
CA ASN A 308 8.71 -7.66 -0.98
C ASN A 308 9.31 -6.69 0.02
N HIS A 309 8.48 -5.80 0.57
CA HIS A 309 8.88 -4.83 1.58
C HIS A 309 8.35 -5.24 2.96
N GLY A 310 9.17 -5.13 4.00
CA GLY A 310 8.81 -5.38 5.39
C GLY A 310 7.56 -4.61 5.85
N GLY A 311 7.35 -3.39 5.33
CA GLY A 311 6.22 -2.51 5.65
C GLY A 311 4.85 -2.99 5.16
N TYR A 312 4.80 -3.95 4.23
CA TYR A 312 3.55 -4.47 3.66
C TYR A 312 3.01 -5.68 4.40
N GLN A 313 3.83 -6.33 5.24
CA GLN A 313 3.45 -7.59 5.86
C GLN A 313 2.37 -7.37 6.93
N ASN A 314 1.45 -8.33 7.08
CA ASN A 314 0.35 -8.26 8.03
C ASN A 314 0.08 -9.61 8.70
N PRO A 315 0.82 -9.94 9.78
CA PRO A 315 0.63 -11.19 10.53
C PRO A 315 -0.75 -11.30 11.18
N MET A 316 -1.39 -10.18 11.54
CA MET A 316 -2.74 -10.17 12.10
C MET A 316 -3.76 -10.66 11.07
N ALA A 317 -3.72 -10.14 9.84
CA ALA A 317 -4.57 -10.60 8.74
C ALA A 317 -4.27 -12.06 8.35
N ALA A 318 -2.99 -12.43 8.23
CA ALA A 318 -2.59 -13.80 7.89
C ALA A 318 -3.06 -14.82 8.95
N TRP A 319 -2.97 -14.47 10.23
CA TRP A 319 -3.52 -15.29 11.31
C TRP A 319 -5.04 -15.37 11.25
N ALA A 320 -5.73 -14.24 11.03
CA ALA A 320 -7.18 -14.22 10.94
C ALA A 320 -7.70 -15.13 9.82
N LEU A 321 -7.13 -15.02 8.62
CA LEU A 321 -7.54 -15.81 7.45
C LEU A 321 -7.20 -17.31 7.58
N SER A 322 -6.23 -17.66 8.42
CA SER A 322 -5.85 -19.06 8.64
C SER A 322 -6.52 -19.71 9.85
N ASN A 323 -6.90 -18.94 10.88
CA ASN A 323 -7.33 -19.47 12.17
C ASN A 323 -8.77 -19.09 12.57
N VAL A 324 -9.27 -17.92 12.15
CA VAL A 324 -10.59 -17.43 12.58
C VAL A 324 -11.67 -17.98 11.66
N ASN A 325 -12.55 -18.84 12.19
CA ASN A 325 -13.52 -19.60 11.38
C ASN A 325 -14.38 -18.76 10.43
N ALA A 326 -14.85 -17.59 10.87
CA ALA A 326 -15.68 -16.70 10.03
C ALA A 326 -14.89 -15.98 8.93
N LEU A 327 -13.55 -15.94 9.03
CA LEU A 327 -12.65 -15.28 8.09
C LEU A 327 -11.87 -16.27 7.22
N LYS A 328 -12.08 -17.59 7.36
CA LYS A 328 -11.43 -18.58 6.50
C LYS A 328 -11.91 -18.43 5.05
N PRO A 329 -11.00 -18.22 4.08
CA PRO A 329 -11.38 -18.15 2.68
C PRO A 329 -11.93 -19.48 2.14
N LYS A 330 -12.58 -19.44 0.98
CA LYS A 330 -13.27 -20.61 0.41
C LYS A 330 -12.39 -21.45 -0.53
N GLY A 331 -11.32 -20.86 -1.07
CA GLY A 331 -10.33 -21.52 -1.90
C GLY A 331 -9.73 -22.72 -1.19
N SER A 332 -9.62 -23.84 -1.89
CA SER A 332 -9.29 -25.14 -1.28
C SER A 332 -7.90 -25.16 -0.63
N THR A 333 -6.96 -24.35 -1.12
CA THR A 333 -5.61 -24.20 -0.55
C THR A 333 -5.40 -22.93 0.27
N ALA A 334 -6.40 -22.06 0.37
CA ALA A 334 -6.21 -20.70 0.89
C ALA A 334 -5.79 -20.67 2.37
N VAL A 335 -6.42 -21.48 3.22
CA VAL A 335 -6.09 -21.56 4.65
C VAL A 335 -4.65 -22.04 4.88
N SER A 336 -4.19 -23.04 4.11
CA SER A 336 -2.80 -23.51 4.20
C SER A 336 -1.80 -22.49 3.68
N ASP A 337 -2.15 -21.75 2.63
CA ASP A 337 -1.31 -20.68 2.10
C ASP A 337 -1.14 -19.54 3.11
N TRP A 338 -2.23 -19.10 3.75
CA TRP A 338 -2.18 -18.06 4.80
C TRP A 338 -1.45 -18.52 6.06
N SER A 339 -1.57 -19.80 6.44
CA SER A 339 -0.78 -20.37 7.55
C SER A 339 0.72 -20.36 7.24
N THR A 340 1.09 -20.72 6.00
CA THR A 340 2.47 -20.65 5.52
C THR A 340 2.96 -19.20 5.46
N SER A 341 2.12 -18.28 4.98
CA SER A 341 2.41 -16.86 4.91
C SER A 341 2.63 -16.25 6.28
N LEU A 342 1.79 -16.56 7.29
CA LEU A 342 1.99 -16.09 8.66
C LEU A 342 3.39 -16.46 9.18
N THR A 343 3.79 -17.71 9.00
CA THR A 343 5.12 -18.19 9.41
C THR A 343 6.22 -17.46 8.65
N ARG A 344 6.09 -17.36 7.32
CA ARG A 344 7.06 -16.70 6.44
C ARG A 344 7.23 -15.22 6.79
N GLN A 345 6.15 -14.51 7.08
CA GLN A 345 6.17 -13.09 7.44
C GLN A 345 6.93 -12.86 8.76
N ILE A 346 6.68 -13.65 9.81
CA ILE A 346 7.40 -13.52 11.08
C ILE A 346 8.90 -13.84 10.92
N GLN A 347 9.23 -14.87 10.13
CA GLN A 347 10.62 -15.14 9.74
C GLN A 347 11.25 -13.96 9.00
N PHE A 348 10.52 -13.32 8.09
CA PHE A 348 11.00 -12.18 7.30
C PHE A 348 11.31 -10.98 8.18
N TYR A 349 10.40 -10.63 9.10
CA TYR A 349 10.66 -9.58 10.11
C TYR A 349 11.93 -9.86 10.90
N LYS A 350 12.13 -11.10 11.36
CA LYS A 350 13.31 -11.45 12.13
C LYS A 350 14.60 -11.39 11.30
N TRP A 351 14.55 -11.83 10.05
CA TRP A 351 15.69 -11.78 9.14
C TRP A 351 16.10 -10.34 8.80
N LEU A 352 15.15 -9.42 8.71
CA LEU A 352 15.38 -8.00 8.45
C LEU A 352 15.69 -7.18 9.70
N GLN A 353 15.57 -7.75 10.90
CA GLN A 353 15.75 -7.00 12.14
C GLN A 353 17.22 -6.63 12.34
N SER A 354 17.51 -5.33 12.32
CA SER A 354 18.84 -4.74 12.56
C SER A 354 19.43 -5.09 13.92
N ALA A 355 20.72 -4.80 14.09
CA ALA A 355 21.44 -4.90 15.35
C ALA A 355 20.80 -4.03 16.44
N GLU A 356 20.25 -2.86 16.08
CA GLU A 356 19.59 -1.93 17.00
C GLU A 356 18.15 -2.37 17.30
N GLY A 357 17.36 -2.75 16.30
CA GLY A 357 16.01 -3.29 16.48
C GLY A 357 14.99 -2.95 15.39
N ALA A 358 15.26 -1.92 14.57
CA ALA A 358 14.44 -1.57 13.41
C ALA A 358 14.43 -2.68 12.34
N ILE A 359 13.42 -2.68 11.49
CA ILE A 359 13.23 -3.65 10.41
C ILE A 359 13.73 -3.05 9.09
N ALA A 360 14.71 -3.68 8.43
CA ALA A 360 15.23 -3.24 7.14
C ALA A 360 14.22 -3.44 5.99
N GLY A 361 14.58 -2.99 4.77
CA GLY A 361 13.68 -2.88 3.63
C GLY A 361 12.98 -4.18 3.27
N GLY A 362 13.69 -5.13 2.69
CA GLY A 362 13.06 -6.35 2.22
C GLY A 362 13.91 -7.26 1.35
N ALA A 363 13.28 -7.86 0.35
CA ALA A 363 13.94 -8.76 -0.59
C ALA A 363 13.23 -8.81 -1.94
N THR A 364 13.99 -9.14 -2.98
CA THR A 364 13.49 -9.32 -4.34
C THR A 364 13.86 -10.68 -4.95
N ASN A 365 12.94 -11.25 -5.72
CA ASN A 365 13.22 -12.39 -6.60
C ASN A 365 13.65 -11.95 -8.02
N SER A 366 13.54 -10.66 -8.35
CA SER A 366 13.88 -10.10 -9.65
C SER A 366 14.81 -8.93 -9.44
N TRP A 367 16.12 -9.22 -9.34
CA TRP A 367 17.12 -8.16 -9.19
C TRP A 367 17.05 -7.18 -10.36
N GLU A 368 17.06 -5.88 -10.04
CA GLU A 368 16.82 -4.76 -10.99
C GLU A 368 15.52 -4.91 -11.80
N GLY A 369 14.60 -5.75 -11.34
CA GLY A 369 13.29 -6.01 -11.94
C GLY A 369 13.31 -6.66 -13.32
N HIS A 370 14.46 -7.18 -13.76
CA HIS A 370 14.59 -7.97 -14.99
C HIS A 370 15.33 -9.31 -14.76
N TYR A 371 15.19 -9.86 -13.56
CA TYR A 371 15.82 -11.12 -13.12
C TYR A 371 17.33 -11.12 -13.33
N ALA A 372 18.01 -9.98 -13.15
CA ALA A 372 19.46 -9.93 -13.21
C ALA A 372 20.10 -10.78 -12.10
N ALA A 373 21.42 -11.02 -12.22
CA ALA A 373 22.16 -11.66 -11.15
C ALA A 373 22.45 -10.61 -10.05
N PRO A 374 21.96 -10.82 -8.80
CA PRO A 374 22.30 -9.92 -7.70
C PRO A 374 23.78 -10.06 -7.32
N PRO A 375 24.39 -9.04 -6.69
CA PRO A 375 25.73 -9.17 -6.12
C PRO A 375 25.86 -10.43 -5.25
N SER A 376 26.90 -11.23 -5.50
CA SER A 376 27.08 -12.55 -4.85
C SER A 376 27.21 -12.50 -3.32
N SER A 377 27.53 -11.33 -2.77
CA SER A 377 27.63 -11.08 -1.32
C SER A 377 26.28 -10.88 -0.63
N LEU A 378 25.19 -10.61 -1.37
CA LEU A 378 23.89 -10.34 -0.76
C LEU A 378 23.29 -11.61 -0.16
N PRO A 379 22.86 -11.57 1.11
CA PRO A 379 22.16 -12.68 1.75
C PRO A 379 20.79 -12.87 1.08
N LYS A 380 20.30 -14.11 1.11
CA LYS A 380 19.03 -14.50 0.48
C LYS A 380 18.01 -15.00 1.50
N PHE A 381 16.77 -14.56 1.40
CA PHE A 381 15.63 -15.09 2.14
C PHE A 381 14.77 -15.95 1.24
N PHE A 382 14.76 -17.27 1.46
CA PHE A 382 14.11 -18.26 0.61
C PHE A 382 14.45 -18.09 -0.88
N GLY A 383 15.71 -17.73 -1.16
CA GLY A 383 16.21 -17.51 -2.53
C GLY A 383 16.14 -16.06 -3.02
N MET A 384 15.30 -15.21 -2.41
CA MET A 384 15.18 -13.78 -2.76
C MET A 384 16.35 -12.98 -2.19
N ALA A 385 17.00 -12.15 -2.99
CA ALA A 385 18.13 -11.33 -2.56
C ALA A 385 17.65 -10.18 -1.65
N TYR A 386 18.42 -9.88 -0.60
CA TYR A 386 18.19 -8.71 0.25
C TYR A 386 18.19 -7.43 -0.59
N ASP A 387 17.22 -6.58 -0.30
CA ASP A 387 17.05 -5.26 -0.89
C ASP A 387 16.75 -4.27 0.23
N TRP A 388 17.57 -3.24 0.36
CA TRP A 388 17.46 -2.27 1.45
C TRP A 388 16.42 -1.19 1.14
N GLU A 389 16.06 -1.01 -0.13
CA GLU A 389 15.10 -0.03 -0.65
C GLU A 389 14.15 -0.66 -1.67
N PRO A 390 13.36 -1.71 -1.31
CA PRO A 390 12.51 -2.38 -2.28
C PRO A 390 11.62 -1.42 -3.08
N VAL A 391 11.58 -1.64 -4.40
CA VAL A 391 10.64 -1.05 -5.37
C VAL A 391 10.94 0.38 -5.83
N TYR A 392 11.25 1.31 -4.94
CA TYR A 392 11.45 2.71 -5.30
C TYR A 392 12.60 3.34 -4.53
N HIS A 393 13.36 4.17 -5.23
CA HIS A 393 14.63 4.74 -4.80
C HIS A 393 14.61 6.28 -4.73
N ASP A 394 13.55 6.94 -5.23
CA ASP A 394 13.36 8.39 -5.14
C ASP A 394 12.06 8.78 -4.41
N PRO A 395 12.11 8.95 -3.08
CA PRO A 395 13.22 8.61 -2.19
C PRO A 395 13.28 7.09 -1.89
N PRO A 396 14.39 6.56 -1.33
CA PRO A 396 14.51 5.16 -0.94
C PRO A 396 13.37 4.67 -0.05
N SER A 397 12.74 3.56 -0.42
CA SER A 397 11.47 3.15 0.17
C SER A 397 11.46 2.94 1.67
N ASN A 398 12.53 2.35 2.21
CA ASN A 398 12.64 2.07 3.63
C ASN A 398 13.36 3.15 4.43
N GLN A 399 13.55 4.36 3.86
CA GLN A 399 14.02 5.49 4.66
C GLN A 399 12.93 6.06 5.56
N TRP A 400 11.65 5.81 5.27
CA TRP A 400 10.54 6.39 6.02
C TRP A 400 10.18 5.58 7.27
N PHE A 401 10.25 6.20 8.45
CA PHE A 401 9.88 5.57 9.72
C PHE A 401 8.41 5.12 9.78
N GLY A 402 7.52 5.68 8.96
CA GLY A 402 6.11 5.29 8.91
C GLY A 402 5.90 3.80 8.67
N PHE A 403 6.72 3.15 7.83
CA PHE A 403 6.65 1.70 7.65
C PHE A 403 7.00 0.91 8.92
N GLN A 404 7.88 1.45 9.78
CA GLN A 404 8.17 0.83 11.06
C GLN A 404 6.91 0.83 11.93
N ALA A 405 6.24 1.98 12.06
CA ALA A 405 5.02 2.11 12.86
C ALA A 405 3.88 1.24 12.32
N TRP A 406 3.53 1.40 11.03
CA TRP A 406 2.41 0.68 10.42
C TRP A 406 2.56 -0.83 10.49
N SER A 407 3.76 -1.34 10.17
CA SER A 407 3.95 -2.79 10.07
C SER A 407 4.09 -3.44 11.44
N MET A 408 4.80 -2.78 12.37
CA MET A 408 4.96 -3.30 13.72
C MET A 408 3.69 -3.21 14.55
N GLU A 409 2.76 -2.31 14.22
CA GLU A 409 1.41 -2.33 14.78
C GLU A 409 0.73 -3.67 14.53
N ARG A 410 0.79 -4.18 13.30
CA ARG A 410 0.19 -5.47 12.91
C ARG A 410 0.86 -6.65 13.63
N VAL A 411 2.17 -6.58 13.87
CA VAL A 411 2.90 -7.57 14.68
C VAL A 411 2.46 -7.49 16.15
N ALA A 412 2.29 -6.28 16.70
CA ALA A 412 1.85 -6.05 18.06
C ALA A 412 0.42 -6.54 18.30
N GLU A 413 -0.49 -6.32 17.36
CA GLU A 413 -1.85 -6.88 17.40
C GLU A 413 -1.84 -8.40 17.36
N TYR A 414 -1.05 -9.00 16.46
CA TYR A 414 -0.91 -10.45 16.40
C TYR A 414 -0.36 -11.02 17.72
N TYR A 415 0.66 -10.39 18.31
CA TYR A 415 1.18 -10.76 19.62
C TYR A 415 0.12 -10.60 20.72
N TYR A 416 -0.64 -9.51 20.70
CA TYR A 416 -1.72 -9.27 21.67
C TYR A 416 -2.78 -10.36 21.61
N ALA A 417 -3.28 -10.67 20.41
CA ALA A 417 -4.33 -11.65 20.15
C ALA A 417 -3.90 -13.09 20.50
N THR A 418 -2.62 -13.44 20.28
CA THR A 418 -2.18 -14.85 20.33
C THR A 418 -1.17 -15.17 21.42
N GLY A 419 -0.42 -14.18 21.91
CA GLY A 419 0.75 -14.41 22.76
C GLY A 419 1.93 -15.08 22.06
N ASN A 420 1.98 -15.07 20.72
CA ASN A 420 3.05 -15.70 19.94
C ASN A 420 4.45 -15.21 20.39
N ALA A 421 5.33 -16.15 20.72
CA ALA A 421 6.64 -15.87 21.32
C ALA A 421 7.64 -15.27 20.32
N ASP A 422 7.56 -15.64 19.05
CA ASP A 422 8.44 -15.11 17.99
C ASP A 422 8.10 -13.65 17.69
N ALA A 423 6.81 -13.34 17.57
CA ALA A 423 6.33 -11.96 17.45
C ALA A 423 6.75 -11.11 18.66
N LYS A 424 6.66 -11.66 19.88
CA LYS A 424 7.17 -10.99 21.09
C LYS A 424 8.67 -10.70 20.99
N THR A 425 9.48 -11.64 20.51
CA THR A 425 10.93 -11.47 20.38
C THR A 425 11.29 -10.38 19.37
N VAL A 426 10.55 -10.28 18.26
CA VAL A 426 10.71 -9.16 17.31
C VAL A 426 10.34 -7.84 17.99
N LEU A 427 9.17 -7.78 18.65
CA LEU A 427 8.67 -6.57 19.31
C LEU A 427 9.54 -6.10 20.48
N ASP A 428 10.05 -6.99 21.32
CA ASP A 428 10.86 -6.64 22.49
C ASP A 428 12.07 -5.79 22.07
N LYS A 429 12.74 -6.19 20.97
CA LYS A 429 13.89 -5.46 20.44
C LYS A 429 13.47 -4.19 19.72
N TRP A 430 12.43 -4.26 18.87
CA TRP A 430 11.95 -3.09 18.12
C TRP A 430 11.44 -1.98 19.03
N VAL A 431 10.61 -2.31 20.03
CA VAL A 431 10.04 -1.34 20.97
C VAL A 431 11.15 -0.66 21.78
N SER A 432 12.17 -1.41 22.21
CA SER A 432 13.32 -0.83 22.91
C SER A 432 14.05 0.20 22.04
N TRP A 433 14.25 -0.08 20.76
CA TRP A 433 14.89 0.85 19.81
C TRP A 433 14.01 2.07 19.52
N ALA A 434 12.73 1.86 19.21
CA ALA A 434 11.83 2.96 18.88
C ALA A 434 11.68 3.93 20.07
N LEU A 435 11.59 3.40 21.30
CA LEU A 435 11.50 4.22 22.51
C LEU A 435 12.80 5.01 22.78
N SER A 436 13.98 4.46 22.46
CA SER A 436 15.24 5.21 22.63
C SER A 436 15.40 6.34 21.61
N GLY A 437 14.73 6.23 20.46
CA GLY A 437 14.59 7.28 19.45
C GLY A 437 13.42 8.24 19.66
N THR A 438 12.71 8.19 20.80
CA THR A 438 11.51 9.00 21.03
C THR A 438 11.70 9.96 22.19
N THR A 439 11.36 11.23 21.98
CA THR A 439 11.29 12.25 23.03
C THR A 439 9.86 12.76 23.16
N VAL A 440 9.35 12.83 24.39
CA VAL A 440 8.10 13.54 24.71
C VAL A 440 8.38 14.52 25.83
N ASN A 441 8.23 15.82 25.55
CA ASN A 441 8.52 16.90 26.47
C ASN A 441 7.36 17.12 27.46
N SER A 442 7.62 17.81 28.56
CA SER A 442 6.61 18.09 29.60
C SER A 442 5.45 18.98 29.11
N ASP A 443 5.66 19.75 28.05
CA ASP A 443 4.61 20.56 27.43
C ASP A 443 3.71 19.75 26.47
N GLY A 444 4.06 18.50 26.19
CA GLY A 444 3.35 17.60 25.27
C GLY A 444 3.86 17.66 23.83
N THR A 445 4.88 18.47 23.52
CA THR A 445 5.58 18.36 22.23
C THR A 445 6.39 17.06 22.19
N PHE A 446 6.53 16.47 21.01
CA PHE A 446 7.25 15.22 20.85
C PHE A 446 8.10 15.22 19.59
N GLN A 447 9.07 14.32 19.56
CA GLN A 447 9.87 13.98 18.41
C GLN A 447 9.98 12.46 18.34
N ILE A 448 9.58 11.91 17.20
CA ILE A 448 9.76 10.50 16.83
C ILE A 448 10.72 10.43 15.64
N PRO A 449 11.35 9.27 15.36
CA PRO A 449 12.21 9.14 14.18
C PRO A 449 11.44 9.46 12.90
N SER A 450 12.10 10.07 11.92
CA SER A 450 11.49 10.38 10.61
C SER A 450 12.21 9.65 9.48
N THR A 451 13.42 10.07 9.16
CA THR A 451 14.27 9.48 8.11
C THR A 451 15.26 8.51 8.73
N LEU A 452 15.40 7.34 8.10
CA LEU A 452 16.26 6.25 8.50
C LEU A 452 17.35 6.02 7.43
N HIS A 453 18.58 5.82 7.88
CA HIS A 453 19.68 5.38 7.04
C HIS A 453 20.10 3.96 7.39
N TRP A 454 20.36 3.16 6.35
CA TRP A 454 20.68 1.75 6.47
C TRP A 454 22.12 1.49 6.01
N THR A 455 22.84 0.66 6.76
CA THR A 455 24.16 0.16 6.33
C THR A 455 24.28 -1.32 6.64
N GLY A 456 25.09 -2.01 5.83
CA GLY A 456 25.26 -3.45 5.94
C GLY A 456 24.08 -4.24 5.36
N GLN A 457 23.93 -5.48 5.82
CA GLN A 457 22.97 -6.45 5.29
C GLN A 457 22.73 -7.53 6.35
N PRO A 458 21.65 -8.33 6.26
CA PRO A 458 21.48 -9.50 7.12
C PRO A 458 22.73 -10.41 7.12
N ASP A 459 23.08 -10.97 8.28
CA ASP A 459 24.36 -11.68 8.45
C ASP A 459 24.44 -12.98 7.62
N ALA A 460 23.28 -13.58 7.31
CA ALA A 460 23.21 -14.84 6.58
C ALA A 460 21.95 -14.96 5.73
N SER A 461 22.05 -15.80 4.69
CA SER A 461 20.89 -16.32 3.97
C SER A 461 20.04 -17.22 4.89
N PHE A 462 18.73 -17.25 4.66
CA PHE A 462 17.78 -18.03 5.45
C PHE A 462 16.75 -18.75 4.57
N SER A 463 16.53 -20.05 4.80
CA SER A 463 15.48 -20.85 4.16
C SER A 463 14.97 -21.99 5.06
N GLY A 464 15.11 -21.81 6.37
CA GLY A 464 14.82 -22.84 7.37
C GLY A 464 13.37 -22.84 7.86
N THR A 465 13.03 -23.84 8.67
CA THR A 465 11.71 -23.94 9.33
C THR A 465 11.64 -23.21 10.66
N GLY A 466 12.79 -22.90 11.28
CA GLY A 466 12.88 -22.15 12.54
C GLY A 466 12.88 -20.63 12.35
N MET A 467 13.46 -19.90 13.29
CA MET A 467 13.66 -18.44 13.18
C MET A 467 15.08 -18.11 12.69
N PRO A 468 15.26 -17.05 11.88
CA PRO A 468 16.59 -16.54 11.54
C PRO A 468 17.39 -16.13 12.78
N SER A 469 18.72 -16.22 12.68
CA SER A 469 19.63 -15.69 13.70
C SER A 469 19.57 -14.17 13.77
N ALA A 470 19.98 -13.58 14.89
CA ALA A 470 20.06 -12.13 15.01
C ALA A 470 21.18 -11.57 14.13
N ASN A 471 20.93 -10.42 13.50
CA ASN A 471 21.93 -9.72 12.73
C ASN A 471 22.82 -8.86 13.63
N THR A 472 24.11 -8.87 13.35
CA THR A 472 25.15 -8.08 14.01
C THR A 472 25.81 -7.08 13.07
N GLY A 473 25.74 -7.29 11.75
CA GLY A 473 26.28 -6.40 10.72
C GLY A 473 25.25 -5.59 9.94
N LEU A 474 23.97 -5.66 10.29
CA LEU A 474 22.90 -4.83 9.72
C LEU A 474 22.57 -3.69 10.68
N HIS A 475 22.73 -2.44 10.24
CA HIS A 475 22.60 -1.26 11.11
C HIS A 475 21.61 -0.25 10.57
N VAL A 476 20.89 0.40 11.49
CA VAL A 476 20.07 1.58 11.23
C VAL A 476 20.60 2.80 11.98
N THR A 477 20.49 3.98 11.38
CA THR A 477 20.69 5.28 12.05
C THR A 477 19.47 6.16 11.83
N ILE A 478 19.02 6.84 12.88
CA ILE A 478 17.99 7.88 12.79
C ILE A 478 18.67 9.16 12.30
N ALA A 479 18.31 9.62 11.11
CA ALA A 479 18.91 10.80 10.49
C ALA A 479 18.32 12.10 11.05
N ASP A 480 17.00 12.10 11.23
CA ASP A 480 16.22 13.23 11.73
C ASP A 480 14.94 12.76 12.44
N TYR A 481 14.19 13.73 12.96
CA TYR A 481 13.01 13.51 13.77
C TYR A 481 11.85 14.36 13.26
N THR A 482 10.63 13.90 13.53
CA THR A 482 9.38 14.56 13.12
C THR A 482 8.37 14.57 14.26
N ASP A 483 7.38 15.45 14.13
CA ASP A 483 6.15 15.48 14.91
C ASP A 483 4.93 14.99 14.09
N ASP A 484 5.16 14.21 13.03
CA ASP A 484 4.11 13.57 12.21
C ASP A 484 3.09 12.83 13.08
N ILE A 485 1.89 13.40 13.16
CA ILE A 485 0.81 12.95 14.03
C ILE A 485 0.17 11.64 13.54
N GLY A 486 0.19 11.37 12.24
CA GLY A 486 -0.35 10.12 11.68
C GLY A 486 0.54 8.94 12.05
N VAL A 487 1.85 9.08 11.80
CA VAL A 487 2.85 8.09 12.18
C VAL A 487 2.91 7.93 13.70
N ALA A 488 2.82 9.02 14.47
CA ALA A 488 2.74 8.96 15.92
C ALA A 488 1.48 8.22 16.43
N GLY A 489 0.34 8.36 15.73
CA GLY A 489 -0.89 7.61 16.03
C GLY A 489 -0.71 6.10 15.87
N SER A 490 -0.17 5.64 14.74
CA SER A 490 0.14 4.21 14.53
C SER A 490 1.25 3.70 15.46
N TYR A 491 2.27 4.52 15.72
CA TYR A 491 3.32 4.17 16.67
C TYR A 491 2.76 3.99 18.09
N ALA A 492 1.86 4.87 18.54
CA ALA A 492 1.16 4.73 19.80
C ALA A 492 0.34 3.43 19.85
N LYS A 493 -0.33 3.04 18.75
CA LYS A 493 -1.04 1.75 18.63
C LYS A 493 -0.10 0.56 18.80
N THR A 494 1.06 0.59 18.17
CA THR A 494 2.10 -0.43 18.33
C THR A 494 2.50 -0.58 19.81
N LEU A 495 2.83 0.54 20.45
CA LEU A 495 3.24 0.57 21.86
C LEU A 495 2.14 0.07 22.79
N MET A 496 0.87 0.47 22.58
CA MET A 496 -0.24 0.07 23.46
C MET A 496 -0.58 -1.41 23.35
N PHE A 497 -0.63 -1.99 22.14
CA PHE A 497 -0.90 -3.42 21.97
C PHE A 497 0.23 -4.26 22.57
N TYR A 498 1.48 -3.86 22.33
CA TYR A 498 2.63 -4.50 22.96
C TYR A 498 2.58 -4.40 24.50
N ALA A 499 2.33 -3.21 25.04
CA ALA A 499 2.28 -2.97 26.48
C ALA A 499 1.12 -3.73 27.16
N ALA A 500 -0.06 -3.78 26.52
CA ALA A 500 -1.23 -4.47 27.04
C ALA A 500 -0.97 -5.98 27.20
N LYS A 501 -0.16 -6.58 26.32
CA LYS A 501 0.19 -7.99 26.40
C LYS A 501 1.43 -8.30 27.25
N SER A 502 2.45 -7.44 27.18
CA SER A 502 3.74 -7.65 27.85
C SER A 502 3.81 -7.10 29.29
N GLY A 503 2.94 -6.13 29.63
CA GLY A 503 3.05 -5.35 30.86
C GLY A 503 4.10 -4.24 30.83
N ASN A 504 4.67 -3.89 29.68
CA ASN A 504 5.70 -2.86 29.57
C ASN A 504 5.15 -1.47 29.91
N ALA A 505 5.54 -0.94 31.08
CA ALA A 505 5.07 0.33 31.59
C ALA A 505 5.59 1.55 30.81
N GLN A 506 6.82 1.49 30.29
CA GLN A 506 7.39 2.57 29.49
C GLN A 506 6.63 2.72 28.16
N ALA A 507 6.43 1.62 27.44
CA ALA A 507 5.64 1.62 26.21
C ALA A 507 4.21 2.16 26.42
N LYS A 508 3.53 1.73 27.50
CA LYS A 508 2.21 2.26 27.86
C LYS A 508 2.24 3.78 28.10
N SER A 509 3.16 4.25 28.93
CA SER A 509 3.23 5.67 29.31
C SER A 509 3.65 6.57 28.15
N THR A 510 4.58 6.13 27.30
CA THR A 510 4.96 6.87 26.07
C THR A 510 3.79 6.93 25.09
N ALA A 511 3.07 5.82 24.86
CA ALA A 511 1.87 5.83 24.00
C ALA A 511 0.85 6.86 24.49
N LYS A 512 0.58 6.90 25.80
CA LYS A 512 -0.31 7.89 26.40
C LYS A 512 0.20 9.31 26.19
N ALA A 513 1.49 9.55 26.45
CA ALA A 513 2.09 10.88 26.36
C ALA A 513 2.07 11.44 24.93
N LEU A 514 2.30 10.59 23.92
CA LEU A 514 2.13 10.97 22.50
C LEU A 514 0.70 11.40 22.20
N LEU A 515 -0.29 10.59 22.58
CA LEU A 515 -1.70 10.90 22.33
C LEU A 515 -2.19 12.13 23.09
N ASP A 516 -1.79 12.29 24.36
CA ASP A 516 -2.08 13.49 25.16
C ASP A 516 -1.44 14.73 24.52
N GLY A 517 -0.21 14.61 24.01
CA GLY A 517 0.53 15.65 23.30
C GLY A 517 -0.18 16.12 22.04
N ILE A 518 -0.51 15.18 21.14
CA ILE A 518 -1.29 15.42 19.92
C ILE A 518 -2.61 16.12 20.27
N TRP A 519 -3.34 15.57 21.25
CA TRP A 519 -4.64 16.10 21.63
C TRP A 519 -4.56 17.51 22.20
N LYS A 520 -3.54 17.80 23.01
CA LYS A 520 -3.37 19.11 23.65
C LYS A 520 -2.91 20.18 22.66
N ASN A 521 -1.98 19.83 21.76
CA ASN A 521 -1.20 20.82 21.01
C ASN A 521 -1.56 20.93 19.53
N ASN A 522 -2.22 19.93 18.94
CA ASN A 522 -2.35 19.82 17.48
C ASN A 522 -3.80 19.86 16.98
N GLN A 523 -4.79 20.14 17.83
CA GLN A 523 -6.19 20.22 17.40
C GLN A 523 -6.52 21.51 16.64
N ASP A 524 -7.34 21.38 15.60
CA ASP A 524 -7.96 22.50 14.87
C ASP A 524 -9.45 22.22 14.59
N SER A 525 -10.09 22.99 13.70
CA SER A 525 -11.52 22.81 13.38
C SER A 525 -11.83 21.51 12.63
N LYS A 526 -10.88 20.96 11.87
CA LYS A 526 -11.07 19.80 10.99
C LYS A 526 -10.58 18.50 11.62
N GLY A 527 -9.68 18.55 12.59
CA GLY A 527 -9.09 17.35 13.16
C GLY A 527 -7.92 17.67 14.08
N VAL A 528 -6.79 17.07 13.73
CA VAL A 528 -5.46 17.43 14.21
C VAL A 528 -4.53 17.68 13.02
N SER A 529 -3.62 18.64 13.13
CA SER A 529 -2.60 18.91 12.10
C SER A 529 -1.32 19.48 12.72
N VAL A 530 -0.22 19.36 11.99
CA VAL A 530 1.08 20.01 12.28
C VAL A 530 1.49 20.83 11.07
N ALA A 531 2.39 21.79 11.29
CA ALA A 531 2.97 22.59 10.22
C ALA A 531 4.03 21.76 9.49
N GLU A 532 3.79 21.42 8.23
CA GLU A 532 4.72 20.66 7.39
C GLU A 532 5.36 21.59 6.36
N THR A 533 6.70 21.70 6.38
CA THR A 533 7.44 22.46 5.35
C THR A 533 7.68 21.56 4.14
N LYS A 534 7.15 21.93 2.98
CA LYS A 534 7.19 21.13 1.76
C LYS A 534 8.33 21.55 0.85
N THR A 535 9.56 21.26 1.26
CA THR A 535 10.77 21.59 0.48
C THR A 535 10.82 20.86 -0.85
N ASP A 536 10.25 19.66 -0.92
CA ASP A 536 10.06 18.81 -2.10
C ASP A 536 9.15 19.44 -3.18
N TYR A 537 8.34 20.44 -2.84
CA TYR A 537 7.48 21.12 -3.82
C TYR A 537 8.26 22.02 -4.79
N ASN A 538 9.58 22.12 -4.65
CA ASN A 538 10.45 22.67 -5.69
C ASN A 538 10.48 21.78 -6.94
N ARG A 539 10.01 20.54 -6.86
CA ARG A 539 9.93 19.59 -7.97
C ARG A 539 8.65 19.71 -8.80
N LEU A 540 7.70 20.58 -8.41
CA LEU A 540 6.43 20.71 -9.12
C LEU A 540 6.58 21.31 -10.53
N ASP A 541 7.73 21.88 -10.87
CA ASP A 541 8.10 22.25 -12.24
C ASP A 541 9.23 21.42 -12.84
N ASP A 542 9.59 20.29 -12.22
CA ASP A 542 10.59 19.37 -12.76
C ASP A 542 10.14 18.82 -14.14
N PRO A 543 11.06 18.67 -15.10
CA PRO A 543 10.79 17.94 -16.34
C PRO A 543 10.36 16.51 -16.06
N ILE A 544 9.37 16.03 -16.80
CA ILE A 544 8.98 14.62 -16.81
C ILE A 544 9.54 13.95 -18.06
N TYR A 545 10.04 12.72 -17.93
CA TYR A 545 10.52 12.00 -19.10
C TYR A 545 9.35 11.63 -20.03
N VAL A 546 9.47 11.98 -21.31
CA VAL A 546 8.56 11.55 -22.38
C VAL A 546 9.44 11.12 -23.57
N PRO A 547 9.24 9.91 -24.13
CA PRO A 547 10.05 9.42 -25.25
C PRO A 547 10.10 10.42 -26.41
N SER A 548 11.27 10.58 -27.02
CA SER A 548 11.47 11.52 -28.13
C SER A 548 10.50 11.23 -29.29
N GLY A 549 9.80 12.26 -29.74
CA GLY A 549 8.80 12.17 -30.82
C GLY A 549 7.42 11.70 -30.39
N TRP A 550 7.26 11.24 -29.14
CA TRP A 550 5.94 10.95 -28.58
C TRP A 550 5.23 12.27 -28.25
N THR A 551 3.96 12.38 -28.65
CA THR A 551 3.11 13.53 -28.32
C THR A 551 1.69 13.07 -28.02
N GLY A 552 1.07 13.65 -27.00
CA GLY A 552 -0.31 13.37 -26.61
C GLY A 552 -0.95 14.53 -25.87
N LYS A 553 -2.17 14.32 -25.39
CA LYS A 553 -2.90 15.31 -24.58
C LYS A 553 -3.58 14.68 -23.37
N MET A 554 -3.49 15.37 -22.24
CA MET A 554 -4.36 15.13 -21.08
C MET A 554 -5.81 15.53 -21.42
N PRO A 555 -6.83 15.07 -20.67
CA PRO A 555 -8.23 15.38 -20.98
C PRO A 555 -8.57 16.87 -20.97
N ASN A 556 -7.90 17.68 -20.14
CA ASN A 556 -8.04 19.14 -20.12
C ASN A 556 -7.35 19.87 -21.29
N GLY A 557 -6.64 19.14 -22.15
CA GLY A 557 -5.95 19.65 -23.33
C GLY A 557 -4.46 19.95 -23.13
N ASP A 558 -3.93 19.79 -21.91
CA ASP A 558 -2.50 19.93 -21.63
C ASP A 558 -1.69 19.01 -22.53
N THR A 559 -0.64 19.55 -23.12
CA THR A 559 0.19 18.80 -24.07
C THR A 559 1.23 17.98 -23.31
N ILE A 560 1.34 16.72 -23.69
CA ILE A 560 2.34 15.81 -23.17
C ILE A 560 3.38 15.61 -24.29
N ASN A 561 4.62 16.04 -24.07
CA ASN A 561 5.75 15.90 -24.99
C ASN A 561 7.08 15.98 -24.22
N SER A 562 8.21 15.94 -24.92
CA SER A 562 9.56 15.96 -24.32
C SER A 562 9.93 17.23 -23.54
N ASN A 563 9.11 18.28 -23.57
CA ASN A 563 9.29 19.51 -22.78
C ASN A 563 8.30 19.61 -21.61
N SER A 564 7.49 18.57 -21.39
CA SER A 564 6.53 18.56 -20.30
C SER A 564 7.25 18.52 -18.94
N THR A 565 6.70 19.26 -17.99
CA THR A 565 7.01 19.21 -16.56
C THR A 565 5.82 18.67 -15.77
N PHE A 566 6.02 18.37 -14.49
CA PHE A 566 4.95 17.91 -13.59
C PHE A 566 3.70 18.82 -13.68
N ILE A 567 3.86 20.13 -13.49
CA ILE A 567 2.75 21.09 -13.53
C ILE A 567 2.20 21.31 -14.94
N SER A 568 2.99 21.10 -15.99
CA SER A 568 2.54 21.37 -17.36
C SER A 568 1.44 20.42 -17.85
N ILE A 569 1.39 19.20 -17.30
CA ILE A 569 0.36 18.18 -17.59
C ILE A 569 -0.71 18.10 -16.51
N ARG A 570 -0.67 19.03 -15.55
CA ARG A 570 -1.61 19.16 -14.42
C ARG A 570 -2.01 20.63 -14.25
N SER A 571 -2.26 21.34 -15.35
CA SER A 571 -2.41 22.81 -15.32
C SER A 571 -3.59 23.30 -14.47
N TRP A 572 -4.56 22.43 -14.19
CA TRP A 572 -5.65 22.69 -13.24
C TRP A 572 -5.14 23.03 -11.83
N TYR A 573 -3.94 22.58 -11.44
CA TYR A 573 -3.33 22.96 -10.16
C TYR A 573 -3.15 24.46 -10.02
N LYS A 574 -3.00 25.20 -11.12
CA LYS A 574 -2.85 26.66 -11.09
C LYS A 574 -4.11 27.39 -10.61
N ASN A 575 -5.25 26.68 -10.56
CA ASN A 575 -6.50 27.18 -10.01
C ASN A 575 -6.73 26.75 -8.55
N ASP A 576 -5.81 25.96 -7.97
CA ASP A 576 -5.89 25.55 -6.58
C ASP A 576 -5.74 26.78 -5.65
N PRO A 577 -6.57 26.89 -4.58
CA PRO A 577 -6.49 28.01 -3.64
C PRO A 577 -5.09 28.24 -3.04
N ASP A 578 -4.31 27.17 -2.87
CA ASP A 578 -2.97 27.22 -2.28
C ASP A 578 -1.84 27.30 -3.32
N TRP A 579 -2.15 27.30 -4.63
CA TRP A 579 -1.14 27.38 -5.70
C TRP A 579 -0.20 28.58 -5.55
N SER A 580 -0.72 29.72 -5.09
CA SER A 580 0.08 30.94 -4.91
C SER A 580 1.27 30.75 -3.95
N LYS A 581 1.16 29.85 -2.95
CA LYS A 581 2.25 29.49 -2.04
C LYS A 581 3.36 28.75 -2.78
N VAL A 582 2.98 27.74 -3.55
CA VAL A 582 3.90 26.94 -4.38
C VAL A 582 4.55 27.80 -5.46
N GLN A 583 3.76 28.58 -6.20
CA GLN A 583 4.27 29.46 -7.24
C GLN A 583 5.32 30.44 -6.71
N SER A 584 5.13 30.95 -5.48
CA SER A 584 6.12 31.80 -4.83
C SER A 584 7.42 31.07 -4.53
N TYR A 585 7.34 29.80 -4.11
CA TYR A 585 8.51 28.96 -3.87
C TYR A 585 9.29 28.66 -5.17
N LEU A 586 8.58 28.26 -6.23
CA LEU A 586 9.17 28.03 -7.56
C LEU A 586 9.84 29.28 -8.13
N ASN A 587 9.37 30.48 -7.75
CA ASN A 587 9.97 31.75 -8.13
C ASN A 587 11.17 32.17 -7.24
N GLY A 588 11.72 31.26 -6.43
CA GLY A 588 12.88 31.50 -5.56
C GLY A 588 12.53 32.00 -4.15
N GLY A 589 11.27 31.89 -3.73
CA GLY A 589 10.82 32.17 -2.37
C GLY A 589 11.19 31.07 -1.37
N SER A 590 10.67 31.18 -0.15
CA SER A 590 10.79 30.12 0.88
C SER A 590 9.90 28.92 0.59
N ALA A 591 10.29 27.74 1.04
CA ALA A 591 9.46 26.54 0.96
C ALA A 591 8.09 26.76 1.64
N PRO A 592 6.98 26.31 1.01
CA PRO A 592 5.65 26.54 1.53
C PRO A 592 5.39 25.64 2.75
N VAL A 593 4.53 26.13 3.64
CA VAL A 593 4.10 25.40 4.84
C VAL A 593 2.62 25.09 4.74
N PHE A 594 2.27 23.84 5.04
CA PHE A 594 0.90 23.33 4.99
C PHE A 594 0.50 22.70 6.34
N HIS A 595 -0.81 22.60 6.55
CA HIS A 595 -1.42 21.88 7.66
C HIS A 595 -2.37 20.85 7.06
N TYR A 596 -1.87 19.63 6.87
CA TYR A 596 -2.62 18.60 6.16
C TYR A 596 -3.52 17.78 7.07
N HIS A 597 -4.70 17.47 6.54
CA HIS A 597 -5.68 16.58 7.15
C HIS A 597 -5.81 15.30 6.32
N ARG A 598 -4.72 14.54 6.24
CA ARG A 598 -4.71 13.23 5.57
C ARG A 598 -5.70 12.29 6.26
N PHE A 599 -6.61 11.69 5.52
CA PHE A 599 -7.69 10.85 6.05
C PHE A 599 -7.15 9.70 6.89
N TRP A 600 -6.09 9.04 6.42
CA TRP A 600 -5.43 7.95 7.14
C TRP A 600 -4.83 8.43 8.47
N ALA A 601 -4.17 9.61 8.49
CA ALA A 601 -3.54 10.15 9.69
C ALA A 601 -4.57 10.52 10.76
N GLN A 602 -5.68 11.16 10.35
CA GLN A 602 -6.79 11.47 11.26
C GLN A 602 -7.40 10.19 11.84
N THR A 603 -7.51 9.16 11.01
CA THR A 603 -8.04 7.86 11.43
C THR A 603 -7.09 7.15 12.38
N ASP A 604 -5.79 7.16 12.13
CA ASP A 604 -4.79 6.57 13.02
C ASP A 604 -4.83 7.22 14.41
N VAL A 605 -4.88 8.54 14.48
CA VAL A 605 -5.04 9.25 15.77
C VAL A 605 -6.38 8.92 16.42
N ALA A 606 -7.49 8.93 15.66
CA ALA A 606 -8.82 8.63 16.20
C ALA A 606 -8.91 7.20 16.78
N THR A 607 -8.41 6.22 16.04
CA THR A 607 -8.42 4.82 16.44
C THR A 607 -7.41 4.54 17.55
N ALA A 608 -6.27 5.22 17.60
CA ALA A 608 -5.33 5.14 18.71
C ALA A 608 -5.94 5.65 20.03
N LEU A 609 -6.62 6.80 20.00
CA LEU A 609 -7.36 7.33 21.16
C LEU A 609 -8.43 6.34 21.66
N GLY A 610 -9.22 5.80 20.73
CA GLY A 610 -10.23 4.78 21.04
C GLY A 610 -9.60 3.52 21.64
N GLN A 611 -8.54 3.01 21.01
CA GLN A 611 -7.86 1.78 21.40
C GLN A 611 -7.19 1.91 22.77
N TYR A 612 -6.57 3.05 23.09
CA TYR A 612 -5.99 3.28 24.42
C TYR A 612 -7.06 3.17 25.51
N GLY A 613 -8.24 3.77 25.30
CA GLY A 613 -9.37 3.66 26.22
C GLY A 613 -9.89 2.23 26.39
N LEU A 614 -9.84 1.40 25.34
CA LEU A 614 -10.22 -0.01 25.40
C LEU A 614 -9.21 -0.88 26.16
N LEU A 615 -7.91 -0.68 25.92
CA LEU A 615 -6.84 -1.48 26.53
C LEU A 615 -6.56 -1.08 27.98
N PHE A 616 -6.73 0.21 28.31
CA PHE A 616 -6.37 0.78 29.61
C PHE A 616 -7.50 1.65 30.17
N PRO A 617 -8.68 1.09 30.51
CA PRO A 617 -9.86 1.86 30.92
C PRO A 617 -9.69 2.68 32.22
N ASN A 618 -8.64 2.41 33.00
CA ASN A 618 -8.32 3.11 34.25
C ASN A 618 -7.06 3.99 34.15
N GLY A 619 -6.49 4.17 32.96
CA GLY A 619 -5.14 4.72 32.78
C GLY A 619 -5.00 5.85 31.79
#